data_AF-A0A498R413-F1
#
_entry.id   AF-A0A498R413-F1
#
_cell.length_a   1.000
_cell.length_b   1.000
_cell.length_c   1.000
_cell.angle_alpha   90.00
_cell.angle_beta   90.00
_cell.angle_gamma   90.00
#
_symmetry.space_group_name_H-M   'P 1'
#
loop_
_entity.id
_entity.type
_entity.pdbx_description
1 polymer ?
#
loop_
_entity_poly.entity_id
_entity_poly.type
_entity_poly.pdbx_seq_one_letter_code
_entity_poly.pdbx_strand_id
1 'polypeptide(L)'
;MNYSDYENEIQNQKTLLMQELRPIINNLMENQTIENPQEVLNVAHAQAVKLFTIMERSLDECTIDNQDLITRKIEDCINYCETILYHWKMITAFCSSFNLQQPKPSTNAYSTIQSVIKASNSRKAKEIEESFQSLGLPTYGFLYRKKHSLWKRPAFSTQQKIGSVIGLIFLISGLILSFTFPILTGTQYWYIRIIGAIGAAIVLYYFVPGYIKVNFSISKRITISALGGLAIFIILYLINPASPPNMP
;
A
#
# COMPACT_ATOMS: atom_id res chain seq x y z
N MET A 1 -3.63 -13.48 16.88
CA MET A 1 -2.20 -13.53 16.51
C MET A 1 -1.73 -12.11 16.19
N ASN A 2 -0.47 -11.80 16.45
CA ASN A 2 0.12 -10.55 15.97
C ASN A 2 0.42 -10.66 14.45
N TYR A 3 0.77 -9.53 13.82
CA TYR A 3 1.12 -9.50 12.39
C TYR A 3 2.21 -10.51 12.00
N SER A 4 3.30 -10.55 12.76
CA SER A 4 4.46 -11.41 12.51
C SER A 4 4.11 -12.91 12.57
N ASP A 5 3.19 -13.29 13.46
CA ASP A 5 2.76 -14.68 13.60
C ASP A 5 2.05 -15.15 12.31
N TYR A 6 1.14 -14.34 11.75
CA TYR A 6 0.49 -14.66 10.47
C TYR A 6 1.50 -14.68 9.31
N GLU A 7 2.46 -13.76 9.27
CA GLU A 7 3.49 -13.78 8.21
C GLU A 7 4.32 -15.07 8.24
N ASN A 8 4.70 -15.52 9.45
CA ASN A 8 5.41 -16.79 9.61
C ASN A 8 4.55 -17.99 9.20
N GLU A 9 3.27 -18.00 9.58
CA GLU A 9 2.34 -19.06 9.20
C GLU A 9 2.12 -19.11 7.68
N ILE A 10 1.95 -17.94 7.04
CA ILE A 10 1.86 -17.80 5.59
C ILE A 10 3.14 -18.34 4.92
N GLN A 11 4.31 -17.98 5.43
CA GLN A 11 5.58 -18.39 4.85
C GLN A 11 5.82 -19.90 4.97
N ASN A 12 5.45 -20.49 6.11
CA ASN A 12 5.49 -21.93 6.31
C ASN A 12 4.54 -22.64 5.33
N GLN A 13 3.32 -22.13 5.18
CA GLN A 13 2.32 -22.73 4.30
C GLN A 13 2.70 -22.60 2.80
N LYS A 14 3.38 -21.51 2.40
CA LYS A 14 3.97 -21.39 1.06
C LYS A 14 4.99 -22.49 0.79
N THR A 15 5.86 -22.77 1.76
CA THR A 15 6.87 -23.83 1.64
C THR A 15 6.22 -25.20 1.44
N LEU A 16 5.20 -25.51 2.24
CA LEU A 16 4.44 -26.76 2.09
C LEU A 16 3.73 -26.85 0.73
N LEU A 17 3.07 -25.78 0.30
CA LEU A 17 2.44 -25.74 -1.02
C LEU A 17 3.45 -25.98 -2.15
N MET A 18 4.63 -25.33 -2.09
CA MET A 18 5.68 -25.53 -3.10
C MET A 18 6.18 -26.97 -3.14
N GLN A 19 6.26 -27.65 -2.00
CA GLN A 19 6.63 -29.07 -1.95
C GLN A 19 5.59 -29.94 -2.67
N GLU A 20 4.30 -29.72 -2.39
CA GLU A 20 3.21 -30.50 -2.99
C GLU A 20 2.95 -30.16 -4.48
N LEU A 21 3.33 -28.97 -4.94
CA LEU A 21 3.21 -28.58 -6.34
C LEU A 21 4.30 -29.16 -7.24
N ARG A 22 5.46 -29.55 -6.69
CA ARG A 22 6.57 -30.12 -7.46
C ARG A 22 6.17 -31.25 -8.41
N PRO A 23 5.45 -32.31 -7.97
CA PRO A 23 5.07 -33.40 -8.87
C PRO A 23 4.20 -32.90 -10.03
N ILE A 24 3.26 -31.98 -9.77
CA ILE A 24 2.40 -31.40 -10.80
C ILE A 24 3.22 -30.61 -11.82
N ILE A 25 4.13 -29.75 -11.34
CA ILE A 25 4.99 -28.92 -12.19
C ILE A 25 5.91 -29.80 -13.04
N ASN A 26 6.59 -30.78 -12.43
CA ASN A 26 7.49 -31.68 -13.14
C ASN A 26 6.76 -32.47 -14.22
N ASN A 27 5.52 -32.91 -13.97
CA ASN A 27 4.72 -33.53 -15.01
C ASN A 27 4.36 -32.57 -16.14
N LEU A 28 3.90 -31.36 -15.84
CA LEU A 28 3.53 -30.38 -16.87
C LEU A 28 4.73 -29.92 -17.71
N MET A 29 5.94 -29.97 -17.18
CA MET A 29 7.17 -29.56 -17.87
C MET A 29 7.89 -30.71 -18.59
N GLU A 30 7.95 -31.90 -17.98
CA GLU A 30 8.82 -32.99 -18.41
C GLU A 30 8.06 -34.28 -18.75
N ASN A 31 6.72 -34.26 -18.71
CA ASN A 31 5.84 -35.42 -18.91
C ASN A 31 6.17 -36.61 -17.99
N GLN A 32 6.68 -36.35 -16.78
CA GLN A 32 6.96 -37.39 -15.79
C GLN A 32 5.66 -38.13 -15.41
N THR A 33 5.73 -39.46 -15.32
CA THR A 33 4.61 -40.30 -14.89
C THR A 33 4.25 -40.01 -13.44
N ILE A 34 2.96 -39.81 -13.16
CA ILE A 34 2.45 -39.61 -11.81
C ILE A 34 1.61 -40.82 -11.40
N GLU A 35 1.98 -41.42 -10.26
CA GLU A 35 1.12 -42.37 -9.56
C GLU A 35 -0.02 -41.62 -8.86
N ASN A 36 -1.25 -42.09 -9.05
CA ASN A 36 -2.48 -41.49 -8.53
C ASN A 36 -2.60 -39.95 -8.72
N PRO A 37 -2.75 -39.47 -9.98
CA PRO A 37 -2.78 -38.04 -10.28
C PRO A 37 -3.88 -37.26 -9.54
N GLN A 38 -5.02 -37.90 -9.25
CA GLN A 38 -6.12 -37.27 -8.51
C GLN A 38 -5.72 -36.99 -7.04
N GLU A 39 -5.00 -37.91 -6.40
CA GLU A 39 -4.52 -37.71 -5.02
C GLU A 39 -3.50 -36.58 -4.95
N VAL A 40 -2.54 -36.56 -5.87
CA VAL A 40 -1.54 -35.48 -5.98
C VAL A 40 -2.22 -34.12 -6.17
N LEU A 41 -3.21 -34.04 -7.06
CA LEU A 41 -4.01 -32.84 -7.26
C LEU A 41 -4.73 -32.41 -5.99
N ASN A 42 -5.39 -33.35 -5.30
CA ASN A 42 -6.18 -33.06 -4.11
C ASN A 42 -5.30 -32.55 -2.96
N VAL A 43 -4.13 -33.15 -2.75
CA VAL A 43 -3.16 -32.73 -1.72
C VAL A 43 -2.65 -31.32 -2.01
N ALA A 44 -2.18 -31.06 -3.23
CA ALA A 44 -1.70 -29.73 -3.63
C ALA A 44 -2.81 -28.67 -3.53
N HIS A 45 -4.02 -28.99 -4.01
CA HIS A 45 -5.17 -28.10 -3.90
C HIS A 45 -5.52 -27.78 -2.45
N ALA A 46 -5.49 -28.79 -1.56
CA ALA A 46 -5.75 -28.58 -0.15
C ALA A 46 -4.74 -27.64 0.51
N GLN A 47 -3.45 -27.75 0.18
CA GLN A 47 -2.43 -26.83 0.69
C GLN A 47 -2.62 -25.40 0.17
N ALA A 48 -3.06 -25.23 -1.08
CA ALA A 48 -3.36 -23.92 -1.64
C ALA A 48 -4.57 -23.29 -0.94
N VAL A 49 -5.64 -24.06 -0.72
CA VAL A 49 -6.83 -23.59 0.02
C VAL A 49 -6.46 -23.18 1.45
N LYS A 50 -5.59 -23.93 2.14
CA LYS A 50 -5.08 -23.54 3.46
C LYS A 50 -4.33 -22.21 3.40
N LEU A 51 -3.43 -22.04 2.42
CA LEU A 51 -2.68 -20.78 2.24
C LEU A 51 -3.62 -19.59 2.06
N PHE A 52 -4.59 -19.71 1.16
CA PHE A 52 -5.55 -18.63 0.90
C PHE A 52 -6.41 -18.33 2.13
N THR A 53 -6.84 -19.36 2.87
CA THR A 53 -7.58 -19.20 4.12
C THR A 53 -6.76 -18.47 5.19
N ILE A 54 -5.48 -18.83 5.37
CA ILE A 54 -4.60 -18.15 6.34
C ILE A 54 -4.43 -16.67 5.94
N MET A 55 -4.29 -16.39 4.65
CA MET A 55 -4.23 -15.02 4.16
C MET A 55 -5.53 -14.25 4.48
N GLU A 56 -6.70 -14.82 4.19
CA GLU A 56 -8.00 -14.19 4.53
C GLU A 56 -8.15 -13.95 6.04
N ARG A 57 -7.77 -14.92 6.87
CA ARG A 57 -7.76 -14.76 8.32
C ARG A 57 -6.81 -13.68 8.77
N SER A 58 -5.63 -13.56 8.16
CA SER A 58 -4.70 -12.47 8.47
C SER A 58 -5.30 -11.09 8.19
N LEU A 59 -6.22 -10.96 7.24
CA LEU A 59 -6.89 -9.69 6.94
C LEU A 59 -8.01 -9.37 7.95
N ASP A 60 -8.75 -10.40 8.39
CA ASP A 60 -9.90 -10.25 9.29
C ASP A 60 -9.53 -10.24 10.77
N GLU A 61 -8.42 -10.90 11.17
CA GLU A 61 -8.04 -11.10 12.58
C GLU A 61 -6.81 -10.26 12.98
N CYS A 62 -6.00 -9.78 12.03
CA CYS A 62 -4.81 -8.98 12.35
C CYS A 62 -5.22 -7.52 12.65
N THR A 63 -4.79 -7.04 13.82
CA THR A 63 -4.83 -5.61 14.12
C THR A 63 -3.61 -4.95 13.51
N ILE A 64 -3.83 -3.96 12.64
CA ILE A 64 -2.77 -3.19 12.00
C ILE A 64 -3.04 -1.71 12.29
N ASP A 65 -2.06 -1.06 12.90
CA ASP A 65 -2.10 0.35 13.29
C ASP A 65 -1.07 1.21 12.51
N ASN A 66 -0.38 0.62 11.54
CA ASN A 66 0.60 1.26 10.69
C ASN A 66 0.08 1.34 9.24
N GLN A 67 0.04 2.56 8.66
CA GLN A 67 -0.45 2.79 7.30
C GLN A 67 0.38 2.09 6.21
N ASP A 68 1.70 2.02 6.39
CA ASP A 68 2.58 1.34 5.43
C ASP A 68 2.28 -0.16 5.43
N LEU A 69 2.03 -0.75 6.60
CA LEU A 69 1.63 -2.16 6.71
C LEU A 69 0.25 -2.42 6.11
N ILE A 70 -0.72 -1.51 6.31
CA ILE A 70 -2.05 -1.60 5.66
C ILE A 70 -1.89 -1.56 4.13
N THR A 71 -1.08 -0.63 3.62
CA THR A 71 -0.82 -0.49 2.18
C THR A 71 -0.19 -1.75 1.61
N ARG A 72 0.85 -2.29 2.27
CA ARG A 72 1.48 -3.56 1.89
C ARG A 72 0.48 -4.71 1.88
N LYS A 73 -0.38 -4.83 2.89
CA LYS A 73 -1.40 -5.89 2.92
C LYS A 73 -2.42 -5.78 1.80
N ILE A 74 -2.76 -4.56 1.38
CA ILE A 74 -3.60 -4.35 0.19
C ILE A 74 -2.87 -4.80 -1.08
N GLU A 75 -1.58 -4.48 -1.21
CA GLU A 75 -0.75 -4.95 -2.33
C GLU A 75 -0.63 -6.48 -2.33
N ASP A 76 -0.45 -7.10 -1.16
CA ASP A 76 -0.44 -8.55 -1.01
C ASP A 76 -1.76 -9.17 -1.49
N CYS A 77 -2.91 -8.58 -1.16
CA CYS A 77 -4.21 -9.05 -1.65
C CYS A 77 -4.25 -9.10 -3.18
N ILE A 78 -3.72 -8.08 -3.85
CA ILE A 78 -3.65 -8.04 -5.32
C ILE A 78 -2.75 -9.18 -5.85
N ASN A 79 -1.56 -9.36 -5.26
CA ASN A 79 -0.63 -10.42 -5.63
C ASN A 79 -1.22 -11.82 -5.38
N TYR A 80 -2.00 -11.99 -4.31
CA TYR A 80 -2.71 -13.22 -4.01
C TYR A 80 -3.82 -13.53 -5.00
N CYS A 81 -4.58 -12.52 -5.48
CA CYS A 81 -5.54 -12.72 -6.55
C CYS A 81 -4.86 -13.25 -7.83
N GLU A 82 -3.71 -12.70 -8.21
CA GLU A 82 -2.93 -13.22 -9.34
C GLU A 82 -2.48 -14.67 -9.10
N THR A 83 -1.99 -14.97 -7.90
CA THR A 83 -1.58 -16.32 -7.49
C THR A 83 -2.75 -17.31 -7.55
N ILE A 84 -3.94 -16.92 -7.10
CA ILE A 84 -5.18 -17.72 -7.20
C ILE A 84 -5.52 -18.01 -8.66
N LEU A 85 -5.44 -17.01 -9.54
CA LEU A 85 -5.69 -17.19 -10.98
C LEU A 85 -4.70 -18.20 -11.60
N TYR A 86 -3.40 -18.08 -11.28
CA TYR A 86 -2.39 -19.03 -11.75
C TYR A 86 -2.63 -20.45 -11.22
N HIS A 87 -2.99 -20.58 -9.95
CA HIS A 87 -3.34 -21.86 -9.34
C HIS A 87 -4.49 -22.55 -10.10
N TRP A 88 -5.56 -21.82 -10.41
CA TRP A 88 -6.70 -22.39 -11.14
C TRP A 88 -6.40 -22.73 -12.59
N LYS A 89 -5.55 -21.94 -13.27
CA LYS A 89 -5.04 -22.29 -14.60
C LYS A 89 -4.22 -23.57 -14.57
N MET A 90 -3.33 -23.70 -13.59
CA MET A 90 -2.50 -24.89 -13.39
C MET A 90 -3.36 -26.13 -13.11
N ILE A 91 -4.34 -26.03 -12.20
CA ILE A 91 -5.28 -27.11 -11.92
C ILE A 91 -6.01 -27.54 -13.20
N THR A 92 -6.50 -26.58 -13.98
CA THR A 92 -7.25 -26.87 -15.22
C THR A 92 -6.37 -27.61 -16.23
N ALA A 93 -5.12 -27.17 -16.41
CA ALA A 93 -4.16 -27.82 -17.28
C ALA A 93 -3.86 -29.25 -16.81
N PHE A 94 -3.58 -29.43 -15.52
CA PHE A 94 -3.28 -30.73 -14.93
C PHE A 94 -4.46 -31.71 -15.02
N CYS A 95 -5.68 -31.25 -14.73
CA CYS A 95 -6.88 -32.07 -14.88
C CYS A 95 -7.10 -32.49 -16.33
N SER A 96 -6.82 -31.60 -17.28
CA SER A 96 -6.96 -31.90 -18.71
C SER A 96 -5.95 -32.95 -19.17
N SER A 97 -4.70 -32.91 -18.68
CA SER A 97 -3.65 -33.88 -19.04
C SER A 97 -3.96 -35.32 -18.60
N PHE A 98 -4.73 -35.49 -17.52
CA PHE A 98 -5.03 -36.79 -16.93
C PHE A 98 -6.53 -37.15 -16.95
N ASN A 99 -7.36 -36.33 -17.60
CA ASN A 99 -8.83 -36.45 -17.62
C ASN A 99 -9.44 -36.61 -16.20
N LEU A 100 -9.01 -35.74 -15.27
CA LEU A 100 -9.37 -35.78 -13.85
C LEU A 100 -10.61 -34.96 -13.54
N GLN A 101 -11.20 -35.23 -12.37
CA GLN A 101 -12.23 -34.39 -11.81
C GLN A 101 -11.62 -33.11 -11.23
N GLN A 102 -11.98 -31.97 -11.82
CA GLN A 102 -11.55 -30.66 -11.34
C GLN A 102 -12.27 -30.28 -10.02
N PRO A 103 -11.55 -29.82 -8.98
CA PRO A 103 -12.16 -29.29 -7.77
C PRO A 103 -12.94 -28.00 -8.06
N LYS A 104 -13.90 -27.65 -7.21
CA LYS A 104 -14.69 -26.41 -7.33
C LYS A 104 -14.52 -25.55 -6.07
N PRO A 105 -14.32 -24.23 -6.20
CA PRO A 105 -14.28 -23.35 -5.05
C PRO A 105 -15.67 -23.23 -4.41
N SER A 106 -15.71 -22.90 -3.12
CA SER A 106 -16.97 -22.51 -2.47
C SER A 106 -17.45 -21.16 -3.02
N THR A 107 -18.75 -20.89 -2.92
CA THR A 107 -19.37 -19.65 -3.41
C THR A 107 -18.76 -18.38 -2.79
N ASN A 108 -18.25 -18.48 -1.57
CA ASN A 108 -17.69 -17.36 -0.81
C ASN A 108 -16.15 -17.38 -0.77
N ALA A 109 -15.50 -18.28 -1.51
CA ALA A 109 -14.04 -18.36 -1.53
C ALA A 109 -13.43 -17.00 -1.94
N TYR A 110 -12.36 -16.60 -1.23
CA TYR A 110 -11.59 -15.38 -1.51
C TYR A 110 -12.35 -14.07 -1.27
N SER A 111 -13.56 -14.13 -0.70
CA SER A 111 -14.43 -12.96 -0.54
C SER A 111 -13.80 -11.84 0.31
N THR A 112 -12.97 -12.17 1.31
CA THR A 112 -12.28 -11.16 2.13
C THR A 112 -11.20 -10.45 1.31
N ILE A 113 -10.35 -11.19 0.59
CA ILE A 113 -9.32 -10.60 -0.29
C ILE A 113 -9.98 -9.67 -1.33
N GLN A 114 -11.05 -10.15 -1.98
CA GLN A 114 -11.79 -9.39 -2.99
C GLN A 114 -12.40 -8.09 -2.40
N SER A 115 -12.98 -8.17 -1.20
CA SER A 115 -13.59 -7.02 -0.52
C SER A 115 -12.55 -5.96 -0.15
N VAL A 116 -11.36 -6.37 0.29
CA VAL A 116 -10.24 -5.47 0.61
C VAL A 116 -9.81 -4.69 -0.64
N ILE A 117 -9.62 -5.37 -1.77
CA ILE A 117 -9.22 -4.75 -3.03
C ILE A 117 -10.31 -3.78 -3.50
N LYS A 118 -11.59 -4.19 -3.42
CA LYS A 118 -12.72 -3.31 -3.77
C LYS A 118 -12.75 -2.04 -2.94
N ALA A 119 -12.42 -2.14 -1.66
CA ALA A 119 -12.41 -1.02 -0.74
C ALA A 119 -11.24 -0.05 -0.94
N SER A 120 -10.10 -0.53 -1.44
CA SER A 120 -8.88 0.26 -1.65
C SER A 120 -8.77 0.84 -3.06
N ASN A 121 -9.01 0.03 -4.09
CA ASN A 121 -8.88 0.40 -5.50
C ASN A 121 -9.97 -0.24 -6.35
N SER A 122 -11.07 0.49 -6.56
CA SER A 122 -12.23 -0.03 -7.30
C SER A 122 -11.96 -0.29 -8.78
N ARG A 123 -10.97 0.38 -9.39
CA ARG A 123 -10.56 0.13 -10.79
C ARG A 123 -9.86 -1.22 -10.90
N LYS A 124 -8.83 -1.44 -10.06
CA LYS A 124 -8.09 -2.70 -10.02
C LYS A 124 -8.99 -3.87 -9.61
N ALA A 125 -9.93 -3.64 -8.70
CA ALA A 125 -10.94 -4.63 -8.33
C ALA A 125 -11.75 -5.11 -9.54
N LYS A 126 -12.16 -4.19 -10.43
CA LYS A 126 -12.91 -4.54 -11.64
C LYS A 126 -12.07 -5.38 -12.62
N GLU A 127 -10.81 -5.01 -12.84
CA GLU A 127 -9.88 -5.79 -13.70
C GLU A 127 -9.69 -7.22 -13.19
N ILE A 128 -9.55 -7.39 -11.87
CA ILE A 128 -9.40 -8.71 -11.24
C ILE A 128 -10.72 -9.48 -11.27
N GLU A 129 -11.85 -8.81 -11.04
CA GLU A 129 -13.19 -9.41 -11.11
C GLU A 129 -13.45 -10.02 -12.50
N GLU A 130 -13.14 -9.30 -13.58
CA GLU A 130 -13.24 -9.81 -14.96
C GLU A 130 -12.36 -11.04 -15.17
N SER A 131 -11.15 -11.04 -14.60
CA SER A 131 -10.23 -12.19 -14.66
C SER A 131 -10.78 -13.41 -13.91
N PHE A 132 -11.40 -13.22 -12.74
CA PHE A 132 -12.05 -14.29 -11.99
C PHE A 132 -13.25 -14.87 -12.75
N GLN A 133 -14.10 -14.01 -13.34
CA GLN A 133 -15.24 -14.44 -14.14
C GLN A 133 -14.81 -15.26 -15.36
N SER A 134 -13.72 -14.87 -16.03
CA SER A 134 -13.19 -15.60 -17.19
C SER A 134 -12.78 -17.05 -16.88
N LEU A 135 -12.42 -17.34 -15.63
CA LEU A 135 -12.09 -18.68 -15.14
C LEU A 135 -13.26 -19.37 -14.38
N GLY A 136 -14.45 -18.78 -14.38
CA GLY A 136 -15.61 -19.31 -13.64
C GLY A 136 -15.44 -19.30 -12.12
N LEU A 137 -14.58 -18.41 -11.58
CA LEU A 137 -14.31 -18.28 -10.15
C LEU A 137 -15.32 -17.37 -9.45
N PRO A 138 -15.57 -17.57 -8.14
CA PRO A 138 -16.51 -16.76 -7.38
C PRO A 138 -16.03 -15.31 -7.27
N THR A 139 -16.96 -14.38 -7.41
CA THR A 139 -16.71 -12.92 -7.32
C THR A 139 -17.48 -12.25 -6.18
N TYR A 140 -18.01 -13.05 -5.25
CA TYR A 140 -18.91 -12.57 -4.18
C TYR A 140 -18.36 -11.36 -3.42
N GLY A 141 -17.06 -11.36 -3.08
CA GLY A 141 -16.45 -10.27 -2.34
C GLY A 141 -16.27 -8.98 -3.14
N PHE A 142 -16.34 -9.00 -4.47
CA PHE A 142 -16.29 -7.77 -5.29
C PHE A 142 -17.61 -6.97 -5.26
N LEU A 143 -18.72 -7.64 -4.91
CA LEU A 143 -20.03 -7.02 -4.79
C LEU A 143 -20.15 -6.13 -3.55
N TYR A 144 -19.38 -6.41 -2.51
CA TYR A 144 -19.50 -5.74 -1.22
C TYR A 144 -18.21 -5.02 -0.84
N ARG A 145 -18.35 -3.81 -0.29
CA ARG A 145 -17.24 -3.05 0.28
C ARG A 145 -17.16 -3.30 1.78
N LYS A 146 -16.36 -4.27 2.23
CA LYS A 146 -16.13 -4.52 3.66
C LYS A 146 -15.11 -3.51 4.20
N LYS A 147 -15.49 -2.73 5.21
CA LYS A 147 -14.52 -1.93 6.00
C LYS A 147 -13.99 -2.82 7.12
N HIS A 148 -12.70 -3.11 7.11
CA HIS A 148 -12.07 -3.92 8.16
C HIS A 148 -11.84 -3.07 9.41
N SER A 149 -12.63 -3.31 10.45
CA SER A 149 -12.64 -2.53 11.70
C SER A 149 -11.34 -2.63 12.50
N LEU A 150 -10.56 -3.69 12.28
CA LEU A 150 -9.27 -3.92 12.95
C LEU A 150 -8.11 -3.14 12.32
N TRP A 151 -8.33 -2.55 11.14
CA TRP A 151 -7.34 -1.69 10.49
C TRP A 151 -7.53 -0.27 10.95
N LYS A 152 -6.84 0.08 12.04
CA LYS A 152 -6.92 1.41 12.60
C LYS A 152 -6.07 2.32 11.74
N ARG A 153 -6.68 3.39 11.19
CA ARG A 153 -5.86 4.50 10.72
C ARG A 153 -5.19 5.10 11.96
N PRO A 154 -3.85 5.10 12.09
CA PRO A 154 -3.23 5.75 13.22
C PRO A 154 -3.66 7.22 13.20
N ALA A 155 -4.16 7.69 14.34
CA ALA A 155 -4.08 9.11 14.64
C ALA A 155 -2.60 9.51 14.50
N PHE A 156 -2.31 10.66 13.88
CA PHE A 156 -0.98 11.18 13.56
C PHE A 156 0.19 10.46 14.26
N SER A 157 1.14 9.93 13.49
CA SER A 157 2.31 9.26 14.07
C SER A 157 3.00 10.18 15.08
N THR A 158 3.66 9.62 16.11
CA THR A 158 4.33 10.44 17.13
C THR A 158 5.29 11.47 16.51
N GLN A 159 5.97 11.10 15.42
CA GLN A 159 6.80 12.02 14.63
C GLN A 159 5.99 13.13 13.96
N GLN A 160 4.82 12.84 13.38
CA GLN A 160 3.93 13.85 12.81
C GLN A 160 3.40 14.80 13.87
N LYS A 161 3.07 14.31 15.07
CA LYS A 161 2.63 15.14 16.20
C LYS A 161 3.75 16.10 16.64
N ILE A 162 4.94 15.57 16.91
CA ILE A 162 6.10 16.36 17.33
C ILE A 162 6.47 17.39 16.25
N GLY A 163 6.56 16.96 14.99
CA GLY A 163 6.88 17.83 13.87
C GLY A 163 5.86 18.95 13.68
N SER A 164 4.56 18.65 13.78
CA SER A 164 3.50 19.67 13.69
C SER A 164 3.57 20.69 14.83
N VAL A 165 3.87 20.26 16.06
CA VAL A 165 4.07 21.16 17.20
C VAL A 165 5.27 22.08 16.98
N ILE A 166 6.39 21.54 16.50
CA ILE A 166 7.59 22.34 16.19
C ILE A 166 7.30 23.35 15.08
N GLY A 167 6.62 22.94 14.01
CA GLY A 167 6.22 23.82 12.92
C GLY A 167 5.31 24.95 13.40
N LEU A 168 4.37 24.63 14.30
CA LEU A 168 3.47 25.61 14.91
C LEU A 168 4.23 26.62 15.79
N ILE A 169 5.23 26.17 16.57
CA ILE A 169 6.10 27.05 17.36
C ILE A 169 6.83 28.05 16.46
N PHE A 170 7.37 27.61 15.32
CA PHE A 170 8.04 28.52 14.37
C PHE A 170 7.08 29.52 13.71
N LEU A 171 5.84 29.10 13.40
CA LEU A 171 4.83 30.00 12.88
C LEU A 171 4.43 31.07 13.90
N ILE A 172 4.18 30.64 15.14
CA ILE A 172 3.81 31.55 16.24
C ILE A 172 4.97 32.50 16.56
N SER A 173 6.22 32.02 16.58
CA SER A 173 7.38 32.88 16.82
C SER A 173 7.57 33.91 15.70
N GLY A 174 7.41 33.52 14.43
CA GLY A 174 7.43 34.45 13.30
C GLY A 174 6.34 35.52 13.42
N LEU A 175 5.11 35.13 13.80
CA LEU A 175 4.00 36.06 14.03
C LEU A 175 4.29 37.02 15.19
N ILE A 176 4.75 36.52 16.35
CA ILE A 176 5.08 37.35 17.50
C ILE A 176 6.18 38.36 17.15
N LEU A 177 7.24 37.91 16.47
CA LEU A 177 8.32 38.81 16.03
C LEU A 177 7.80 39.88 15.07
N SER A 178 6.85 39.54 14.20
CA SER A 178 6.23 40.52 13.28
C SER A 178 5.42 41.60 14.00
N PHE A 179 4.82 41.30 15.16
CA PHE A 179 4.06 42.30 15.93
C PHE A 179 4.93 43.11 16.89
N THR A 180 5.99 42.51 17.44
CA THR A 180 6.89 43.19 18.40
C THR A 180 7.79 44.22 17.74
N PHE A 181 8.13 44.05 16.46
CA PHE A 181 9.00 44.95 15.71
C PHE A 181 8.22 45.64 14.57
N PRO A 182 7.57 46.80 14.84
CA PRO A 182 6.76 47.49 13.84
C PRO A 182 7.57 48.07 12.67
N ILE A 183 8.88 48.30 12.88
CA ILE A 183 9.83 48.70 11.83
C ILE A 183 10.91 47.62 11.80
N LEU A 184 10.84 46.74 10.79
CA LEU A 184 11.81 45.68 10.59
C LEU A 184 13.01 46.21 9.80
N THR A 185 14.21 45.98 10.30
CA THR A 185 15.41 46.13 9.47
C THR A 185 15.42 45.08 8.36
N GLY A 186 16.12 45.34 7.26
CA GLY A 186 16.18 44.40 6.14
C GLY A 186 16.60 42.98 6.56
N THR A 187 17.54 42.85 7.48
CA THR A 187 17.98 41.55 8.01
C THR A 187 16.92 40.87 8.89
N GLN A 188 16.24 41.61 9.76
CA GLN A 188 15.16 41.08 10.60
C GLN A 188 13.99 40.56 9.76
N TYR A 189 13.62 41.31 8.73
CA TYR A 189 12.61 40.91 7.76
C TYR A 189 12.96 39.57 7.09
N TRP A 190 14.22 39.41 6.67
CA TRP A 190 14.72 38.17 6.09
C TRP A 190 14.62 36.97 7.04
N TYR A 191 15.02 37.13 8.32
CA TYR A 191 14.94 36.06 9.30
C TYR A 191 13.50 35.64 9.61
N ILE A 192 12.58 36.60 9.80
CA ILE A 192 11.16 36.31 10.06
C ILE A 192 10.54 35.54 8.89
N ARG A 193 10.86 35.93 7.65
CA ARG A 193 10.39 35.24 6.45
C ARG A 193 10.90 33.80 6.35
N ILE A 194 12.18 33.57 6.65
CA ILE A 194 12.75 32.21 6.66
C ILE A 194 12.08 31.36 7.74
N ILE A 195 11.96 31.87 8.96
CA ILE A 195 11.34 31.16 10.08
C ILE A 195 9.86 30.83 9.79
N GLY A 196 9.10 31.79 9.28
CA GLY A 196 7.70 31.58 8.90
C GLY A 196 7.54 30.56 7.78
N ALA A 197 8.38 30.62 6.74
CA ALA A 197 8.36 29.65 5.64
C ALA A 197 8.74 28.23 6.11
N ILE A 198 9.71 28.10 7.02
CA ILE A 198 10.08 26.80 7.63
C ILE A 198 8.91 26.26 8.45
N GLY A 199 8.33 27.07 9.33
CA GLY A 199 7.19 26.66 10.16
C GLY A 199 6.00 26.20 9.33
N ALA A 200 5.62 26.98 8.31
CA ALA A 200 4.56 26.63 7.37
C ALA A 200 4.87 25.35 6.59
N ALA A 201 6.11 25.17 6.11
CA ALA A 201 6.52 23.99 5.37
C ALA A 201 6.44 22.72 6.22
N ILE A 202 6.87 22.79 7.49
CA ILE A 202 6.80 21.65 8.43
C ILE A 202 5.35 21.28 8.69
N VAL A 203 4.47 22.24 8.99
CA VAL A 203 3.04 21.96 9.22
C VAL A 203 2.42 21.38 7.96
N LEU A 204 2.53 22.05 6.82
CA LEU A 204 1.90 21.61 5.57
C LEU A 204 2.41 20.25 5.09
N TYR A 205 3.68 19.91 5.33
CA TYR A 205 4.22 18.59 5.00
C TYR A 205 3.45 17.44 5.67
N TYR A 206 2.98 17.65 6.91
CA TYR A 206 2.24 16.63 7.65
C TYR A 206 0.72 16.63 7.37
N PHE A 207 0.17 17.74 6.88
CA PHE A 207 -1.26 17.87 6.60
C PHE A 207 -1.64 17.68 5.13
N VAL A 208 -0.69 17.82 4.20
CA VAL A 208 -0.92 17.59 2.77
C VAL A 208 -0.42 16.19 2.40
N PRO A 209 -1.32 15.20 2.28
CA PRO A 209 -0.93 13.86 1.87
C PRO A 209 -0.49 13.86 0.40
N GLY A 210 0.78 13.52 0.16
CA GLY A 210 1.36 13.39 -1.19
C GLY A 210 2.75 13.99 -1.31
N TYR A 211 3.51 13.54 -2.31
CA TYR A 211 4.84 14.07 -2.59
C TYR A 211 4.72 15.27 -3.53
N ILE A 212 4.73 16.49 -2.98
CA ILE A 212 4.90 17.69 -3.80
C ILE A 212 6.33 17.67 -4.34
N LYS A 213 6.47 17.58 -5.66
CA LYS A 213 7.75 17.68 -6.38
C LYS A 213 7.84 19.03 -7.06
N VAL A 214 8.90 19.78 -6.75
CA VAL A 214 9.22 21.05 -7.39
C VAL A 214 10.47 20.85 -8.23
N ASN A 215 10.38 21.15 -9.52
CA ASN A 215 11.53 21.16 -10.43
C ASN A 215 11.82 22.61 -10.80
N PHE A 216 12.99 23.11 -10.38
CA PHE A 216 13.45 24.44 -10.74
C PHE A 216 14.61 24.32 -11.72
N SER A 217 14.48 24.92 -12.90
CA SER A 217 15.51 24.89 -13.94
C SER A 217 16.18 26.27 -14.04
N ILE A 218 17.47 26.33 -13.70
CA ILE A 218 18.29 27.56 -13.75
C ILE A 218 18.84 27.76 -15.18
N SER A 219 19.05 26.67 -15.91
CA SER A 219 19.42 26.66 -17.33
C SER A 219 18.97 25.35 -17.98
N LYS A 220 19.02 25.25 -19.31
CA LYS A 220 18.71 24.01 -20.07
C LYS A 220 19.49 22.76 -19.61
N ARG A 221 20.51 22.89 -18.74
CA ARG A 221 21.36 21.80 -18.25
C ARG A 221 21.29 21.55 -16.74
N ILE A 222 20.70 22.43 -15.93
CA ILE A 222 20.67 22.29 -14.47
C ILE A 222 19.24 22.37 -13.96
N THR A 223 18.73 21.24 -13.48
CA THR A 223 17.42 21.10 -12.86
C THR A 223 17.59 20.67 -11.40
N ILE A 224 17.20 21.53 -10.47
CA ILE A 224 17.16 21.23 -9.05
C ILE A 224 15.75 20.71 -8.73
N SER A 225 15.68 19.50 -8.17
CA SER A 225 14.41 18.88 -7.77
C SER A 225 14.32 18.82 -6.25
N ALA A 226 13.22 19.31 -5.68
CA ALA A 226 12.90 19.18 -4.26
C ALA A 226 11.61 18.38 -4.08
N LEU A 227 11.53 17.59 -3.01
CA LEU A 227 10.39 16.73 -2.69
C LEU A 227 9.89 17.01 -1.27
N GLY A 228 8.59 16.90 -1.04
CA GLY A 228 7.98 16.98 0.28
C GLY A 228 8.13 18.37 0.92
N GLY A 229 8.46 18.42 2.22
CA GLY A 229 8.52 19.68 2.98
C GLY A 229 9.51 20.70 2.41
N LEU A 230 10.63 20.24 1.81
CA LEU A 230 11.58 21.13 1.15
C LEU A 230 10.98 21.82 -0.08
N ALA A 231 10.15 21.10 -0.83
CA ALA A 231 9.42 21.66 -1.98
C ALA A 231 8.42 22.73 -1.53
N ILE A 232 7.69 22.48 -0.44
CA ILE A 232 6.75 23.43 0.17
C ILE A 232 7.50 24.69 0.64
N PHE A 233 8.63 24.53 1.32
CA PHE A 233 9.47 25.65 1.73
C PHE A 233 9.90 26.50 0.54
N ILE A 234 10.39 25.89 -0.54
CA ILE A 234 10.82 26.61 -1.75
C ILE A 234 9.65 27.37 -2.37
N ILE A 235 8.47 26.75 -2.47
CA ILE A 235 7.24 27.39 -2.96
C ILE A 235 6.91 28.62 -2.11
N LEU A 236 6.80 28.45 -0.79
CA LEU A 236 6.40 29.54 0.12
C LEU A 236 7.43 30.67 0.16
N TYR A 237 8.70 30.29 0.14
CA TYR A 237 9.80 31.24 0.14
C TYR A 237 9.86 32.00 -1.19
N LEU A 238 9.72 31.35 -2.34
CA LEU A 238 9.87 32.01 -3.65
C LEU A 238 8.60 32.71 -4.17
N ILE A 239 7.41 32.18 -3.89
CA ILE A 239 6.13 32.71 -4.42
C ILE A 239 5.65 33.93 -3.63
N ASN A 240 6.14 34.13 -2.40
CA ASN A 240 5.89 35.36 -1.64
C ASN A 240 7.16 36.23 -1.49
N PRO A 241 7.70 36.82 -2.57
CA PRO A 241 8.73 37.85 -2.46
C PRO A 241 8.06 39.16 -2.08
N ALA A 242 7.65 39.31 -0.83
CA ALA A 242 7.37 40.64 -0.32
C ALA A 242 8.70 41.41 -0.30
N SER A 243 8.73 42.53 -1.02
CA SER A 243 9.88 43.43 -1.05
C SER A 243 10.26 43.82 0.38
N PRO A 244 11.55 43.83 0.74
CA PRO A 244 11.94 44.36 2.05
C PRO A 244 11.36 45.78 2.19
N PRO A 245 10.91 46.17 3.40
CA PRO A 245 10.37 47.50 3.62
C PRO A 245 11.39 48.56 3.16
N ASN A 246 10.92 49.56 2.41
CA ASN A 246 11.75 50.67 1.98
C ASN A 246 12.28 51.37 3.23
N MET A 247 13.59 51.46 3.38
CA MET A 247 14.19 52.25 4.45
C MET A 247 13.80 53.73 4.25
N PRO A 248 13.42 54.46 5.31
CA PRO A 248 13.37 55.92 5.26
C PRO A 248 14.76 56.51 5.03
#